data_AF-A0A8D8WED8-F1
#
_entry.id   AF-A0A8D8WED8-F1
#
_cell.length_a   1.000
_cell.length_b   1.000
_cell.length_c   1.000
_cell.angle_alpha   90.00
_cell.angle_beta   90.00
_cell.angle_gamma   90.00
#
_symmetry.space_group_name_H-M   'P 1'
#
loop_
_entity.id
_entity.type
_entity.pdbx_description
1 polymer ?
#
loop_
_entity_poly.entity_id
_entity_poly.type
_entity_poly.pdbx_seq_one_letter_code
_entity_poly.pdbx_strand_id
1 'polypeptide(L)'
;MTSIIKMTALSGTMDESPPCYLLQVDEFRILLDCGWDELFSMDFVKELKRHVHHIDAVLLSYPDVSHLGALPYMVGKCGLSCPVFATIPVYKMGQMFMYDLFQSHHNMEDFDLFNLDDIDAAFDKIIQLKYNQSVPMKDKGLGLTITPLPAGHMIGGTIWKIVKEGEEEIVYGVDFNLKKERHLNGCVLDRFIRPTVVITDTMSAIYQQARRRTRDERLMTNILQTLRNNGNVLVAVDTAGRVLELTHMLEQLWRNKDSGLVAYSLALLNNVSYNVVEFAKSQIEWMSDKLMKSFEGARNNPFHFKHVKLCHSLAELSKVPSPKVVLVSTPDMECGFSRDLFFQWCSSPENSIIITNRTSPGTLARDLIELGGNRTLTLQVKKRVRLEGEGQTLQYCQIPIH
;
A
#
# COMPACT_ATOMS: atom_id res chain seq x y z
N MET A 1 -36.65 18.90 2.00
CA MET A 1 -35.59 19.89 1.73
C MET A 1 -34.50 19.12 1.02
N THR A 2 -33.95 19.59 -0.09
CA THR A 2 -32.87 18.88 -0.79
C THR A 2 -31.58 19.00 0.01
N SER A 3 -30.92 17.89 0.33
CA SER A 3 -29.62 17.89 1.01
C SER A 3 -28.58 18.72 0.25
N ILE A 4 -27.70 19.40 0.99
CA ILE A 4 -26.56 20.12 0.39
C ILE A 4 -25.36 19.19 0.35
N ILE A 5 -24.94 18.80 -0.86
CA ILE A 5 -23.72 18.02 -1.07
C ILE A 5 -22.64 18.94 -1.63
N LYS A 6 -21.51 19.05 -0.91
CA LYS A 6 -20.33 19.80 -1.37
C LYS A 6 -19.08 18.94 -1.22
N MET A 7 -18.26 18.92 -2.25
CA MET A 7 -16.96 18.26 -2.23
C MET A 7 -15.86 19.32 -2.33
N THR A 8 -14.87 19.24 -1.46
CA THR A 8 -13.65 20.06 -1.52
C THR A 8 -12.46 19.13 -1.65
N ALA A 9 -11.73 19.23 -2.76
CA ALA A 9 -10.51 18.47 -2.94
C ALA A 9 -9.35 19.20 -2.26
N LEU A 10 -8.74 18.54 -1.27
CA LEU A 10 -7.57 19.06 -0.56
C LEU A 10 -6.27 18.58 -1.23
N SER A 11 -6.28 17.35 -1.73
CA SER A 11 -5.19 16.69 -2.48
C SER A 11 -5.79 15.67 -3.45
N GLY A 12 -5.01 15.22 -4.44
CA GLY A 12 -5.38 14.18 -5.41
C GLY A 12 -6.34 14.66 -6.49
N THR A 13 -6.13 15.87 -7.01
CA THR A 13 -6.90 16.42 -8.13
C THR A 13 -6.00 17.16 -9.10
N MET A 14 -6.19 16.92 -10.39
CA MET A 14 -5.40 17.51 -11.49
C MET A 14 -3.91 17.12 -11.50
N ASP A 15 -3.48 16.29 -10.57
CA ASP A 15 -2.14 15.73 -10.44
C ASP A 15 -2.21 14.26 -9.99
N GLU A 16 -1.05 13.66 -9.75
CA GLU A 16 -0.91 12.28 -9.26
C GLU A 16 -0.71 12.23 -7.73
N SER A 17 -1.11 13.29 -7.00
CA SER A 17 -0.97 13.32 -5.55
C SER A 17 -2.00 12.40 -4.86
N PRO A 18 -1.71 11.91 -3.65
CA PRO A 18 -2.62 11.00 -2.96
C PRO A 18 -3.97 11.64 -2.59
N PRO A 19 -5.07 10.86 -2.60
CA PRO A 19 -6.41 11.37 -2.33
C PRO A 19 -6.56 11.89 -0.90
N CYS A 20 -7.15 13.09 -0.79
CA CYS A 20 -7.69 13.61 0.45
C CYS A 20 -8.83 14.58 0.11
N TYR A 21 -10.07 14.17 0.37
CA TYR A 21 -11.25 14.93 -0.02
C TYR A 21 -12.16 15.21 1.18
N LEU A 22 -12.69 16.42 1.28
CA LEU A 22 -13.68 16.78 2.28
C LEU A 22 -15.07 16.74 1.63
N LEU A 23 -15.88 15.77 2.01
CA LEU A 23 -17.28 15.64 1.60
C LEU A 23 -18.18 16.19 2.71
N GLN A 24 -18.94 17.23 2.39
CA GLN A 24 -19.96 17.79 3.25
C GLN A 24 -21.34 17.34 2.75
N VAL A 25 -22.11 16.72 3.64
CA VAL A 25 -23.53 16.41 3.45
C VAL A 25 -24.32 17.12 4.55
N ASP A 26 -25.06 18.16 4.15
CA ASP A 26 -25.68 19.12 5.06
C ASP A 26 -24.65 19.77 6.00
N GLU A 27 -24.73 19.50 7.30
CA GLU A 27 -23.78 19.99 8.31
C GLU A 27 -22.69 18.98 8.66
N PHE A 28 -22.80 17.73 8.18
CA PHE A 28 -21.88 16.66 8.50
C PHE A 28 -20.70 16.64 7.51
N ARG A 29 -19.48 16.64 8.03
CA ARG A 29 -18.26 16.65 7.22
C ARG A 29 -17.48 15.35 7.36
N ILE A 30 -17.30 14.68 6.24
CA ILE A 30 -16.60 13.41 6.10
C ILE A 30 -15.29 13.67 5.38
N LEU A 31 -14.17 13.29 5.99
CA LEU A 31 -12.90 13.20 5.30
C LEU A 31 -12.81 11.85 4.58
N LEU A 32 -12.73 11.88 3.25
CA LEU A 32 -12.54 10.70 2.41
C LEU A 32 -11.04 10.57 2.14
N ASP A 33 -10.45 9.53 2.74
CA ASP A 33 -9.01 9.26 2.77
C ASP A 33 -8.14 10.40 3.33
N CYS A 34 -6.95 10.02 3.78
CA CYS A 34 -5.94 10.91 4.33
C CYS A 34 -4.56 10.42 3.86
N GLY A 35 -4.40 10.37 2.54
CA GLY A 35 -3.17 9.94 1.88
C GLY A 35 -2.00 10.88 2.10
N TRP A 36 -0.78 10.35 2.00
CA TRP A 36 0.44 11.15 1.92
C TRP A 36 1.35 10.63 0.83
N ASP A 37 2.06 11.53 0.16
CA ASP A 37 3.04 11.20 -0.86
C ASP A 37 4.35 10.76 -0.20
N GLU A 38 5.18 10.06 -0.97
CA GLU A 38 6.46 9.50 -0.53
C GLU A 38 7.46 10.58 -0.10
N LEU A 39 7.24 11.83 -0.52
CA LEU A 39 8.04 13.01 -0.17
C LEU A 39 7.47 13.81 1.01
N PHE A 40 6.34 13.38 1.57
CA PHE A 40 5.67 14.01 2.71
C PHE A 40 5.37 15.51 2.52
N SER A 41 4.80 15.88 1.39
CA SER A 41 4.38 17.25 1.08
C SER A 41 3.44 17.79 2.16
N MET A 42 3.80 18.96 2.70
CA MET A 42 3.05 19.63 3.78
C MET A 42 1.98 20.59 3.26
N ASP A 43 1.83 20.71 1.94
CA ASP A 43 0.99 21.76 1.35
C ASP A 43 -0.51 21.50 1.57
N PHE A 44 -0.99 20.28 1.31
CA PHE A 44 -2.38 19.94 1.62
C PHE A 44 -2.62 19.82 3.14
N VAL A 45 -1.60 19.43 3.91
CA VAL A 45 -1.67 19.31 5.38
C VAL A 45 -2.00 20.66 6.02
N LYS A 46 -1.40 21.76 5.52
CA LYS A 46 -1.70 23.13 5.99
C LYS A 46 -3.17 23.48 5.79
N GLU A 47 -3.75 23.09 4.66
CA GLU A 47 -5.16 23.35 4.37
C GLU A 47 -6.08 22.44 5.20
N LEU A 48 -5.80 21.14 5.25
CA LEU A 48 -6.54 20.17 6.05
C LEU A 48 -6.57 20.59 7.53
N LYS A 49 -5.46 21.11 8.07
CA LYS A 49 -5.37 21.63 9.46
C LYS A 49 -6.42 22.70 9.77
N ARG A 50 -6.83 23.53 8.80
CA ARG A 50 -7.90 24.54 8.97
C ARG A 50 -9.27 23.90 9.18
N HIS A 51 -9.45 22.70 8.65
CA HIS A 51 -10.72 21.96 8.70
C HIS A 51 -10.79 20.92 9.82
N VAL A 52 -9.66 20.50 10.42
CA VAL A 52 -9.55 19.40 11.39
C VAL A 52 -10.65 19.38 12.45
N HIS A 53 -10.91 20.50 13.13
CA HIS A 53 -11.90 20.56 14.22
C HIS A 53 -13.37 20.50 13.76
N HIS A 54 -13.60 20.57 12.45
CA HIS A 54 -14.93 20.49 11.86
C HIS A 54 -15.20 19.15 11.19
N ILE A 55 -14.25 18.22 11.16
CA ILE A 55 -14.41 16.90 10.55
C ILE A 55 -15.10 16.00 11.57
N ASP A 56 -16.24 15.43 11.18
CA ASP A 56 -17.06 14.59 12.07
C ASP A 56 -16.73 13.09 11.92
N ALA A 57 -16.22 12.66 10.76
CA ALA A 57 -15.79 11.29 10.51
C ALA A 57 -14.70 11.22 9.43
N VAL A 58 -13.86 10.18 9.47
CA VAL A 58 -12.92 9.82 8.39
C VAL A 58 -13.31 8.46 7.82
N LEU A 59 -13.32 8.32 6.50
CA LEU A 59 -13.51 7.05 5.81
C LEU A 59 -12.21 6.68 5.08
N LEU A 60 -11.62 5.53 5.42
CA LEU A 60 -10.42 5.01 4.75
C LEU A 60 -10.80 3.93 3.73
N SER A 61 -10.26 4.02 2.52
CA SER A 61 -10.53 3.09 1.43
C SER A 61 -9.52 1.92 1.39
N TYR A 62 -8.23 2.19 1.54
CA TYR A 62 -7.13 1.21 1.40
C TYR A 62 -6.09 1.30 2.53
N PRO A 63 -5.31 0.22 2.76
CA PRO A 63 -4.32 0.17 3.84
C PRO A 63 -3.00 0.90 3.53
N ASP A 64 -2.76 1.37 2.33
CA ASP A 64 -1.47 1.90 1.91
C ASP A 64 -1.28 3.39 2.26
N VAL A 65 -0.03 3.84 2.12
CA VAL A 65 0.39 5.21 2.47
C VAL A 65 -0.38 6.25 1.65
N SER A 66 -0.71 5.95 0.39
CA SER A 66 -1.48 6.83 -0.48
C SER A 66 -2.92 7.07 0.00
N HIS A 67 -3.46 6.28 0.93
CA HIS A 67 -4.84 6.47 1.40
C HIS A 67 -4.93 6.78 2.90
N LEU A 68 -3.94 6.39 3.70
CA LEU A 68 -3.93 6.65 5.15
C LEU A 68 -2.61 7.23 5.71
N GLY A 69 -1.63 7.52 4.87
CA GLY A 69 -0.28 7.89 5.28
C GLY A 69 -0.18 9.14 6.16
N ALA A 70 -1.06 10.12 5.97
CA ALA A 70 -1.06 11.34 6.76
C ALA A 70 -1.85 11.21 8.06
N LEU A 71 -2.61 10.13 8.25
CA LEU A 71 -3.49 9.95 9.40
C LEU A 71 -2.74 10.02 10.75
N PRO A 72 -1.58 9.34 10.96
CA PRO A 72 -0.83 9.47 12.22
C PRO A 72 -0.39 10.90 12.53
N TYR A 73 0.08 11.63 11.50
CA TYR A 73 0.45 13.03 11.65
C TYR A 73 -0.75 13.92 12.00
N MET A 74 -1.89 13.70 11.34
CA MET A 74 -3.10 14.47 11.56
C MET A 74 -3.69 14.24 12.96
N VAL A 75 -3.65 13.00 13.47
CA VAL A 75 -4.11 12.67 14.82
C VAL A 75 -3.13 13.18 15.86
N GLY A 76 -1.86 12.80 15.78
CA GLY A 76 -0.84 13.08 16.81
C GLY A 76 -0.40 14.54 16.87
N LYS A 77 -0.26 15.22 15.73
CA LYS A 77 0.28 16.59 15.66
C LYS A 77 -0.76 17.66 15.36
N CYS A 78 -1.81 17.33 14.60
CA CYS A 78 -2.83 18.31 14.19
C CYS A 78 -4.11 18.24 15.01
N GLY A 79 -4.29 17.24 15.87
CA GLY A 79 -5.44 17.15 16.78
C GLY A 79 -6.72 16.61 16.14
N LEU A 80 -6.62 15.80 15.08
CA LEU A 80 -7.78 15.10 14.51
C LEU A 80 -8.31 14.07 15.51
N SER A 81 -9.53 14.30 16.00
CA SER A 81 -10.09 13.54 17.12
C SER A 81 -11.30 12.68 16.81
N CYS A 82 -11.90 12.84 15.61
CA CYS A 82 -13.12 12.17 15.19
C CYS A 82 -12.95 10.65 14.97
N PRO A 83 -14.05 9.88 14.93
CA PRO A 83 -13.99 8.46 14.60
C PRO A 83 -13.50 8.24 13.16
N VAL A 84 -12.67 7.22 12.99
CA VAL A 84 -12.18 6.76 11.68
C VAL A 84 -12.85 5.44 11.36
N PHE A 85 -13.39 5.27 10.15
CA PHE A 85 -14.02 4.04 9.73
C PHE A 85 -13.20 3.38 8.64
N ALA A 86 -12.93 2.09 8.83
CA ALA A 86 -12.16 1.27 7.90
C ALA A 86 -12.58 -0.19 8.04
N THR A 87 -12.29 -1.01 7.05
CA THR A 87 -12.50 -2.46 7.17
C THR A 87 -11.42 -3.11 8.05
N ILE A 88 -11.70 -4.32 8.55
CA ILE A 88 -10.74 -5.07 9.40
C ILE A 88 -9.36 -5.22 8.73
N PRO A 89 -9.23 -5.56 7.42
CA PRO A 89 -7.92 -5.64 6.81
C PRO A 89 -7.27 -4.29 6.56
N VAL A 90 -8.04 -3.23 6.27
CA VAL A 90 -7.48 -1.86 6.17
C VAL A 90 -6.86 -1.44 7.50
N TYR A 91 -7.52 -1.74 8.62
CA TYR A 91 -6.97 -1.52 9.96
C TYR A 91 -5.66 -2.32 10.19
N LYS A 92 -5.69 -3.65 10.02
CA LYS A 92 -4.53 -4.50 10.34
C LYS A 92 -3.35 -4.29 9.39
N MET A 93 -3.60 -4.27 8.09
CA MET A 93 -2.57 -4.08 7.09
C MET A 93 -2.08 -2.64 7.06
N GLY A 94 -2.96 -1.67 7.27
CA GLY A 94 -2.59 -0.26 7.38
C GLY A 94 -1.61 0.01 8.50
N GLN A 95 -1.81 -0.64 9.65
CA GLN A 95 -0.87 -0.53 10.76
C GLN A 95 0.52 -1.07 10.37
N MET A 96 0.56 -2.15 9.57
CA MET A 96 1.82 -2.70 9.06
C MET A 96 2.50 -1.78 8.05
N PHE A 97 1.74 -1.14 7.15
CA PHE A 97 2.27 -0.13 6.26
C PHE A 97 2.92 1.02 7.03
N MET A 98 2.25 1.55 8.05
CA MET A 98 2.77 2.69 8.82
C MET A 98 3.97 2.31 9.68
N TYR A 99 3.99 1.13 10.30
CA TYR A 99 5.17 0.64 11.03
C TYR A 99 6.37 0.42 10.10
N ASP A 100 6.15 -0.18 8.93
CA ASP A 100 7.23 -0.41 7.96
C ASP A 100 7.76 0.90 7.39
N LEU A 101 6.88 1.88 7.11
CA LEU A 101 7.26 3.21 6.66
C LEU A 101 8.10 3.94 7.71
N PHE A 102 7.62 4.01 8.96
CA PHE A 102 8.35 4.63 10.06
C PHE A 102 9.72 3.99 10.25
N GLN A 103 9.79 2.67 10.35
CA GLN A 103 11.06 1.96 10.57
C GLN A 103 12.01 2.12 9.38
N SER A 104 11.49 2.12 8.16
CA SER A 104 12.28 2.33 6.94
C SER A 104 12.95 3.70 6.90
N HIS A 105 12.26 4.76 7.29
CA HIS A 105 12.86 6.09 7.44
C HIS A 105 13.77 6.17 8.65
N HIS A 106 13.34 5.72 9.83
CA HIS A 106 14.10 5.80 11.08
C HIS A 106 15.46 5.08 11.01
N ASN A 107 15.56 4.00 10.23
CA ASN A 107 16.82 3.30 10.00
C ASN A 107 17.82 4.10 9.15
N MET A 108 17.35 5.08 8.36
CA MET A 108 18.15 5.87 7.43
C MET A 108 18.38 7.31 7.86
N GLU A 109 17.41 7.93 8.55
CA GLU A 109 17.40 9.33 8.92
C GLU A 109 16.66 9.59 10.24
N ASP A 110 16.83 10.79 10.79
CA ASP A 110 16.04 11.25 11.94
C ASP A 110 14.65 11.66 11.44
N PHE A 111 13.70 10.73 11.56
CA PHE A 111 12.32 10.88 11.09
C PHE A 111 11.41 11.43 12.19
N ASP A 112 11.05 12.72 12.09
CA ASP A 112 10.35 13.47 13.13
C ASP A 112 8.90 13.84 12.79
N LEU A 113 8.36 13.37 11.65
CA LEU A 113 6.98 13.68 11.26
C LEU A 113 5.97 13.03 12.21
N PHE A 114 6.11 11.72 12.43
CA PHE A 114 5.31 10.95 13.38
C PHE A 114 6.14 9.81 13.96
N ASN A 115 5.76 9.31 15.13
CA ASN A 115 6.39 8.16 15.78
C ASN A 115 5.41 6.97 15.93
N LEU A 116 5.87 5.88 16.55
CA LEU A 116 5.05 4.68 16.77
C LEU A 116 3.81 4.97 17.64
N ASP A 117 3.91 5.85 18.64
CA ASP A 117 2.78 6.22 19.49
C ASP A 117 1.73 7.02 18.72
N ASP A 118 2.15 7.91 17.80
CA ASP A 118 1.25 8.64 16.90
C ASP A 118 0.49 7.68 15.96
N ILE A 119 1.17 6.61 15.50
CA ILE A 119 0.53 5.54 14.71
C ILE A 119 -0.51 4.82 15.57
N ASP A 120 -0.14 4.34 16.75
CA ASP A 120 -1.05 3.60 17.62
C ASP A 120 -2.27 4.46 18.02
N ALA A 121 -2.06 5.72 18.36
CA ALA A 121 -3.13 6.66 18.68
C ALA A 121 -4.10 6.91 17.51
N ALA A 122 -3.60 6.90 16.26
CA ALA A 122 -4.43 7.01 15.08
C ALA A 122 -5.26 5.74 14.82
N PHE A 123 -4.63 4.57 14.96
CA PHE A 123 -5.29 3.29 14.72
C PHE A 123 -6.30 2.94 15.83
N ASP A 124 -6.07 3.37 17.07
CA ASP A 124 -7.01 3.21 18.19
C ASP A 124 -8.35 3.94 17.97
N LYS A 125 -8.38 4.97 17.11
CA LYS A 125 -9.60 5.67 16.71
C LYS A 125 -10.40 4.95 15.63
N ILE A 126 -9.85 3.86 15.05
CA ILE A 126 -10.47 3.15 13.93
C ILE A 126 -11.56 2.20 14.42
N ILE A 127 -12.78 2.48 13.97
CA ILE A 127 -13.94 1.60 14.07
C ILE A 127 -13.88 0.62 12.88
N GLN A 128 -13.61 -0.64 13.20
CA GLN A 128 -13.43 -1.71 12.23
C GLN A 128 -14.79 -2.24 11.73
N LEU A 129 -14.97 -2.27 10.41
CA LEU A 129 -16.20 -2.71 9.75
C LEU A 129 -15.99 -3.98 8.92
N LYS A 130 -17.06 -4.73 8.69
CA LYS A 130 -17.16 -5.79 7.68
C LYS A 130 -17.79 -5.25 6.39
N TYR A 131 -17.48 -5.86 5.24
CA TYR A 131 -18.19 -5.51 4.01
C TYR A 131 -19.71 -5.68 4.18
N ASN A 132 -20.46 -4.78 3.55
CA ASN A 132 -21.93 -4.68 3.62
C ASN A 132 -22.48 -4.37 5.02
N GLN A 133 -21.63 -3.99 5.98
CA GLN A 133 -22.09 -3.53 7.28
C GLN A 133 -22.53 -2.06 7.19
N SER A 134 -23.83 -1.83 7.19
CA SER A 134 -24.38 -0.47 7.26
C SER A 134 -24.26 0.09 8.67
N VAL A 135 -23.66 1.28 8.79
CA VAL A 135 -23.49 1.99 10.05
C VAL A 135 -24.17 3.35 9.96
N PRO A 136 -25.21 3.60 10.77
CA PRO A 136 -25.81 4.93 10.85
C PRO A 136 -24.88 5.89 11.60
N MET A 137 -24.75 7.11 11.09
CA MET A 137 -24.02 8.19 11.73
C MET A 137 -24.85 8.80 12.87
N LYS A 138 -24.15 9.39 13.85
CA LYS A 138 -24.75 10.00 15.04
C LYS A 138 -24.74 11.53 14.94
N ASP A 139 -25.47 12.17 15.84
CA ASP A 139 -25.50 13.62 16.03
C ASP A 139 -25.86 14.37 14.74
N LYS A 140 -24.96 15.24 14.25
CA LYS A 140 -25.14 16.00 13.00
C LYS A 140 -25.32 15.11 11.77
N GLY A 141 -24.87 13.86 11.85
CA GLY A 141 -24.98 12.87 10.80
C GLY A 141 -26.30 12.09 10.80
N LEU A 142 -27.31 12.49 11.58
CA LEU A 142 -28.58 11.75 11.64
C LEU A 142 -29.20 11.57 10.25
N GLY A 143 -29.60 10.34 9.95
CA GLY A 143 -30.10 9.93 8.64
C GLY A 143 -29.01 9.63 7.60
N LEU A 144 -27.72 9.79 7.92
CA LEU A 144 -26.62 9.30 7.07
C LEU A 144 -26.23 7.89 7.48
N THR A 145 -26.03 7.02 6.49
CA THR A 145 -25.53 5.66 6.67
C THR A 145 -24.35 5.42 5.76
N ILE A 146 -23.25 4.91 6.30
CA ILE A 146 -22.09 4.48 5.53
C ILE A 146 -22.11 2.96 5.40
N THR A 147 -21.68 2.43 4.26
CA THR A 147 -21.55 0.99 4.03
C THR A 147 -20.30 0.72 3.19
N PRO A 148 -19.33 -0.06 3.71
CA PRO A 148 -18.15 -0.43 2.94
C PRO A 148 -18.48 -1.60 1.99
N LEU A 149 -18.11 -1.47 0.72
CA LEU A 149 -18.27 -2.48 -0.32
C LEU A 149 -16.90 -2.90 -0.86
N PRO A 150 -16.71 -4.16 -1.31
CA PRO A 150 -15.42 -4.63 -1.77
C PRO A 150 -14.97 -3.92 -3.06
N ALA A 151 -13.75 -3.35 -3.03
CA ALA A 151 -13.13 -2.66 -4.17
C ALA A 151 -12.16 -3.54 -4.99
N GLY A 152 -11.64 -4.63 -4.41
CA GLY A 152 -10.86 -5.64 -5.13
C GLY A 152 -9.41 -5.27 -5.51
N HIS A 153 -8.90 -4.11 -5.06
CA HIS A 153 -7.53 -3.65 -5.35
C HIS A 153 -6.49 -4.16 -4.34
N MET A 154 -6.75 -3.96 -3.04
CA MET A 154 -6.00 -4.53 -1.93
C MET A 154 -6.95 -5.25 -0.97
N ILE A 155 -6.41 -6.12 -0.09
CA ILE A 155 -7.22 -6.82 0.91
C ILE A 155 -7.93 -5.81 1.82
N GLY A 156 -9.24 -5.97 2.01
CA GLY A 156 -10.08 -5.01 2.74
C GLY A 156 -10.40 -3.71 1.98
N GLY A 157 -9.85 -3.50 0.79
CA GLY A 157 -10.06 -2.32 -0.02
C GLY A 157 -11.54 -2.02 -0.27
N THR A 158 -11.93 -0.76 -0.10
CA THR A 158 -13.33 -0.38 0.08
C THR A 158 -13.79 0.70 -0.89
N ILE A 159 -14.93 0.45 -1.54
CA ILE A 159 -15.79 1.48 -2.12
C ILE A 159 -16.81 1.85 -1.04
N TRP A 160 -16.88 3.13 -0.69
CA TRP A 160 -17.82 3.63 0.31
C TRP A 160 -19.15 4.01 -0.35
N LYS A 161 -20.22 3.36 0.10
CA LYS A 161 -21.60 3.76 -0.17
C LYS A 161 -22.09 4.63 0.99
N ILE A 162 -22.42 5.88 0.71
CA ILE A 162 -22.91 6.86 1.68
C ILE A 162 -24.33 7.23 1.28
N VAL A 163 -25.30 6.95 2.15
CA VAL A 163 -26.73 7.13 1.86
C VAL A 163 -27.34 8.08 2.88
N LYS A 164 -28.03 9.11 2.41
CA LYS A 164 -28.94 9.92 3.21
C LYS A 164 -30.36 9.36 3.08
N GLU A 165 -31.01 9.05 4.19
CA GLU A 165 -32.38 8.53 4.20
C GLU A 165 -33.35 9.38 3.36
N GLY A 166 -34.06 8.73 2.44
CA GLY A 166 -35.09 9.37 1.61
C GLY A 166 -34.56 10.24 0.46
N GLU A 167 -33.24 10.31 0.26
CA GLU A 167 -32.65 11.24 -0.71
C GLU A 167 -31.55 10.58 -1.56
N GLU A 168 -30.29 10.87 -1.24
CA GLU A 168 -29.16 10.75 -2.17
C GLU A 168 -28.27 9.56 -1.82
N GLU A 169 -27.80 8.87 -2.87
CA GLU A 169 -26.77 7.84 -2.78
C GLU A 169 -25.46 8.40 -3.37
N ILE A 170 -24.46 8.57 -2.51
CA ILE A 170 -23.11 9.02 -2.86
C ILE A 170 -22.18 7.81 -2.83
N VAL A 171 -21.41 7.62 -3.89
CA VAL A 171 -20.43 6.55 -4.02
C VAL A 171 -19.05 7.16 -4.09
N TYR A 172 -18.20 6.79 -3.14
CA TYR A 172 -16.77 7.08 -3.18
C TYR A 172 -16.00 5.80 -3.46
N GLY A 173 -15.45 5.69 -4.68
CA GLY A 173 -14.73 4.52 -5.13
C GLY A 173 -13.53 4.93 -5.97
N VAL A 174 -12.37 5.02 -5.32
CA VAL A 174 -11.07 5.23 -5.96
C VAL A 174 -10.31 3.91 -6.07
N ASP A 175 -9.41 3.81 -7.03
CA ASP A 175 -8.47 2.70 -7.26
C ASP A 175 -9.09 1.29 -7.33
N PHE A 176 -10.39 1.18 -7.60
CA PHE A 176 -11.07 -0.12 -7.59
C PHE A 176 -10.68 -1.00 -8.78
N ASN A 177 -10.72 -2.32 -8.58
CA ASN A 177 -10.37 -3.29 -9.59
C ASN A 177 -11.59 -4.15 -9.98
N LEU A 178 -12.02 -4.02 -11.23
CA LEU A 178 -13.10 -4.81 -11.81
C LEU A 178 -12.71 -6.27 -12.07
N LYS A 179 -11.41 -6.54 -12.24
CA LYS A 179 -10.91 -7.86 -12.62
C LYS A 179 -10.59 -8.68 -11.37
N LYS A 180 -10.89 -9.97 -11.44
CA LYS A 180 -10.48 -10.94 -10.42
C LYS A 180 -8.95 -11.17 -10.46
N GLU A 181 -8.29 -11.01 -9.31
CA GLU A 181 -6.88 -11.35 -9.12
C GLU A 181 -6.74 -12.78 -8.55
N ARG A 182 -5.53 -13.24 -8.18
CA ARG A 182 -5.39 -14.56 -7.54
C ARG A 182 -5.99 -14.54 -6.15
N HIS A 183 -5.64 -13.53 -5.36
CA HIS A 183 -6.04 -13.44 -3.97
C HIS A 183 -7.33 -12.66 -3.71
N LEU A 184 -7.80 -11.81 -4.63
CA LEU A 184 -9.01 -11.00 -4.46
C LEU A 184 -10.06 -11.24 -5.56
N ASN A 185 -11.33 -11.11 -5.19
CA ASN A 185 -12.42 -10.93 -6.14
C ASN A 185 -12.38 -9.50 -6.72
N GLY A 186 -12.99 -9.30 -7.89
CA GLY A 186 -13.21 -7.94 -8.40
C GLY A 186 -14.28 -7.19 -7.60
N CYS A 187 -14.34 -5.87 -7.76
CA CYS A 187 -15.36 -5.04 -7.11
C CYS A 187 -16.79 -5.41 -7.57
N VAL A 188 -17.77 -5.13 -6.71
CA VAL A 188 -19.19 -5.43 -7.00
C VAL A 188 -19.95 -4.14 -7.25
N LEU A 189 -20.02 -3.71 -8.51
CA LEU A 189 -20.71 -2.48 -8.91
C LEU A 189 -22.24 -2.64 -9.02
N ASP A 190 -22.75 -3.86 -9.20
CA ASP A 190 -24.19 -4.13 -9.34
C ASP A 190 -25.02 -3.78 -8.10
N ARG A 191 -24.36 -3.40 -7.00
CA ARG A 191 -24.97 -2.89 -5.77
C ARG A 191 -25.44 -1.44 -5.89
N PHE A 192 -24.97 -0.72 -6.91
CA PHE A 192 -25.33 0.66 -7.21
C PHE A 192 -26.36 0.66 -8.34
N ILE A 193 -27.57 1.16 -8.08
CA ILE A 193 -28.62 1.21 -9.11
C ILE A 193 -28.61 2.57 -9.82
N ARG A 194 -28.64 3.65 -9.05
CA ARG A 194 -28.67 5.01 -9.60
C ARG A 194 -28.08 5.99 -8.58
N PRO A 195 -26.76 5.96 -8.36
CA PRO A 195 -26.11 6.90 -7.46
C PRO A 195 -26.27 8.32 -8.01
N THR A 196 -26.47 9.28 -7.11
CA THR A 196 -26.59 10.70 -7.43
C THR A 196 -25.23 11.29 -7.75
N VAL A 197 -24.22 10.89 -6.97
CA VAL A 197 -22.84 11.35 -7.09
C VAL A 197 -21.93 10.12 -7.06
N VAL A 198 -21.01 10.06 -8.02
CA VAL A 198 -19.92 9.08 -8.04
C VAL A 198 -18.61 9.85 -8.04
N ILE A 199 -17.78 9.60 -7.04
CA ILE A 199 -16.43 10.12 -6.90
C ILE A 199 -15.47 8.97 -7.20
N THR A 200 -14.68 9.11 -8.26
CA THR A 200 -13.74 8.08 -8.76
C THR A 200 -12.45 8.74 -9.24
N ASP A 201 -11.37 7.96 -9.30
CA ASP A 201 -10.13 8.38 -9.93
C ASP A 201 -10.18 8.17 -11.46
N THR A 202 -9.21 8.76 -12.16
CA THR A 202 -8.99 8.56 -13.59
C THR A 202 -7.54 8.22 -13.93
N MET A 203 -6.76 7.77 -12.94
CA MET A 203 -5.31 7.52 -13.06
C MET A 203 -4.99 6.54 -14.20
N SER A 204 -5.85 5.54 -14.38
CA SER A 204 -5.73 4.53 -15.43
C SER A 204 -6.72 4.70 -16.59
N ALA A 205 -7.43 5.83 -16.69
CA ALA A 205 -8.54 5.99 -17.65
C ALA A 205 -8.11 5.85 -19.12
N ILE A 206 -6.91 6.34 -19.45
CA ILE A 206 -6.32 6.23 -20.80
C ILE A 206 -5.26 5.13 -20.91
N TYR A 207 -4.99 4.40 -19.81
CA TYR A 207 -3.93 3.40 -19.78
C TYR A 207 -4.43 2.03 -20.26
N GLN A 208 -3.84 1.54 -21.35
CA GLN A 208 -4.14 0.21 -21.86
C GLN A 208 -3.33 -0.86 -21.11
N GLN A 209 -3.97 -1.51 -20.13
CA GLN A 209 -3.35 -2.59 -19.39
C GLN A 209 -3.13 -3.83 -20.27
N ALA A 210 -1.89 -4.33 -20.28
CA ALA A 210 -1.58 -5.64 -20.85
C ALA A 210 -2.38 -6.76 -20.14
N ARG A 211 -2.68 -7.82 -20.90
CA ARG A 211 -3.38 -9.00 -20.35
C ARG A 211 -2.56 -9.60 -19.21
N ARG A 212 -3.23 -9.96 -18.11
CA ARG A 212 -2.58 -10.52 -16.91
C ARG A 212 -1.65 -11.68 -17.24
N ARG A 213 -2.11 -12.65 -18.03
CA ARG A 213 -1.30 -13.81 -18.44
C ARG A 213 0.04 -13.39 -19.09
N THR A 214 -0.02 -12.43 -20.02
CA THR A 214 1.18 -11.92 -20.71
C THR A 214 2.13 -11.20 -19.75
N ARG A 215 1.62 -10.45 -18.77
CA ARG A 215 2.44 -9.82 -17.73
C ARG A 215 3.12 -10.87 -16.83
N ASP A 216 2.37 -11.87 -16.38
CA ASP A 216 2.88 -12.96 -15.54
C ASP A 216 3.97 -13.76 -16.29
N GLU A 217 3.76 -14.07 -17.58
CA GLU A 217 4.75 -14.73 -18.44
C GLU A 217 6.02 -13.87 -18.63
N ARG A 218 5.87 -12.56 -18.85
CA ARG A 218 7.01 -11.63 -18.98
C ARG A 218 7.81 -11.53 -17.68
N LEU A 219 7.13 -11.42 -16.55
CA LEU A 219 7.75 -11.37 -15.22
C LEU A 219 8.53 -12.66 -14.93
N MET A 220 7.91 -13.83 -15.15
CA MET A 220 8.55 -15.12 -14.97
C MET A 220 9.77 -15.28 -15.89
N THR A 221 9.66 -14.85 -17.15
CA THR A 221 10.76 -14.92 -18.11
C THR A 221 11.95 -14.07 -17.67
N ASN A 222 11.70 -12.82 -17.24
CA ASN A 222 12.76 -11.94 -16.73
C ASN A 222 13.45 -12.57 -15.50
N ILE A 223 12.66 -12.99 -14.51
CA ILE A 223 13.19 -13.65 -13.30
C ILE A 223 14.07 -14.85 -13.66
N LEU A 224 13.58 -15.77 -14.49
CA LEU A 224 14.31 -16.98 -14.87
C LEU A 224 15.59 -16.67 -15.64
N GLN A 225 15.56 -15.69 -16.54
CA GLN A 225 16.74 -15.27 -17.31
C GLN A 225 17.83 -14.70 -16.39
N THR A 226 17.47 -13.81 -15.48
CA THR A 226 18.40 -13.22 -14.50
C THR A 226 19.02 -14.30 -13.62
N LEU A 227 18.20 -15.19 -13.04
CA LEU A 227 18.69 -16.25 -12.15
C LEU A 227 19.63 -17.23 -12.87
N ARG A 228 19.34 -17.59 -14.13
CA ARG A 228 20.20 -18.46 -14.94
C ARG A 228 21.54 -17.82 -15.29
N ASN A 229 21.58 -16.49 -15.34
CA ASN A 229 22.81 -15.71 -15.51
C ASN A 229 23.51 -15.43 -14.17
N ASN A 230 23.16 -16.16 -13.10
CA ASN A 230 23.73 -16.04 -11.75
C ASN A 230 23.48 -14.67 -11.06
N GLY A 231 22.53 -13.89 -11.57
CA GLY A 231 22.12 -12.61 -10.99
C GLY A 231 20.99 -12.73 -9.97
N ASN A 232 20.91 -11.78 -9.06
CA ASN A 232 19.79 -11.63 -8.13
C ASN A 232 18.68 -10.76 -8.75
N VAL A 233 17.44 -10.98 -8.32
CA VAL A 233 16.29 -10.17 -8.73
C VAL A 233 15.72 -9.42 -7.54
N LEU A 234 15.69 -8.09 -7.64
CA LEU A 234 14.93 -7.23 -6.74
C LEU A 234 13.55 -6.99 -7.32
N VAL A 235 12.49 -7.23 -6.54
CA VAL A 235 11.11 -6.89 -6.90
C VAL A 235 10.60 -5.87 -5.89
N ALA A 236 10.56 -4.60 -6.29
CA ALA A 236 10.13 -3.48 -5.46
C ALA A 236 8.59 -3.48 -5.40
N VAL A 237 8.03 -3.73 -4.22
CA VAL A 237 6.60 -3.95 -3.97
C VAL A 237 6.16 -3.21 -2.71
N ASP A 238 4.85 -3.16 -2.46
CA ASP A 238 4.32 -2.62 -1.22
C ASP A 238 4.50 -3.55 -0.01
N THR A 239 4.19 -3.06 1.19
CA THR A 239 4.39 -3.78 2.45
C THR A 239 3.37 -4.91 2.67
N ALA A 240 2.09 -4.68 2.32
CA ALA A 240 0.99 -5.61 2.68
C ALA A 240 -0.19 -5.67 1.68
N GLY A 241 -0.06 -5.09 0.49
CA GLY A 241 -1.09 -5.07 -0.57
C GLY A 241 -0.74 -6.02 -1.71
N ARG A 242 -0.22 -5.47 -2.80
CA ARG A 242 0.27 -6.17 -4.00
C ARG A 242 1.30 -7.25 -3.70
N VAL A 243 2.08 -7.11 -2.62
CA VAL A 243 3.02 -8.16 -2.20
C VAL A 243 2.32 -9.49 -1.92
N LEU A 244 1.06 -9.48 -1.47
CA LEU A 244 0.30 -10.71 -1.23
C LEU A 244 -0.02 -11.44 -2.55
N GLU A 245 -0.41 -10.71 -3.60
CA GLU A 245 -0.65 -11.26 -4.94
C GLU A 245 0.63 -11.85 -5.54
N LEU A 246 1.73 -11.10 -5.49
CA LEU A 246 3.00 -11.50 -6.08
C LEU A 246 3.66 -12.64 -5.32
N THR A 247 3.66 -12.60 -3.99
CA THR A 247 4.23 -13.68 -3.17
C THR A 247 3.42 -14.96 -3.35
N HIS A 248 2.08 -14.88 -3.39
CA HIS A 248 1.24 -16.05 -3.65
C HIS A 248 1.47 -16.64 -5.05
N MET A 249 1.63 -15.78 -6.06
CA MET A 249 1.96 -16.22 -7.42
C MET A 249 3.33 -16.89 -7.47
N LEU A 250 4.36 -16.28 -6.89
CA LEU A 250 5.73 -16.81 -6.92
C LEU A 250 5.83 -18.12 -6.12
N GLU A 251 5.18 -18.24 -4.97
CA GLU A 251 5.10 -19.50 -4.22
C GLU A 251 4.50 -20.63 -5.08
N GLN A 252 3.43 -20.35 -5.86
CA GLN A 252 2.86 -21.33 -6.79
C GLN A 252 3.85 -21.75 -7.88
N LEU A 253 4.63 -20.81 -8.41
CA LEU A 253 5.65 -21.08 -9.42
C LEU A 253 6.80 -21.90 -8.83
N TRP A 254 7.28 -21.54 -7.63
CA TRP A 254 8.33 -22.27 -6.91
C TRP A 254 7.93 -23.69 -6.53
N ARG A 255 6.63 -23.93 -6.28
CA ARG A 255 6.12 -25.28 -6.03
C ARG A 255 6.06 -26.14 -7.30
N ASN A 256 5.93 -25.52 -8.47
CA ASN A 256 5.88 -26.24 -9.75
C ASN A 256 7.29 -26.67 -10.18
N LYS A 257 7.54 -27.99 -10.23
CA LYS A 257 8.85 -28.54 -10.63
C LYS A 257 9.23 -28.20 -12.07
N ASP A 258 8.25 -28.02 -12.95
CA ASP A 258 8.48 -27.72 -14.36
C ASP A 258 8.86 -26.25 -14.59
N SER A 259 8.78 -25.40 -13.56
CA SER A 259 9.14 -23.98 -13.66
C SER A 259 10.66 -23.75 -13.76
N GLY A 260 11.47 -24.69 -13.27
CA GLY A 260 12.92 -24.51 -13.10
C GLY A 260 13.31 -23.52 -12.00
N LEU A 261 12.36 -23.02 -11.20
CA LEU A 261 12.61 -22.03 -10.13
C LEU A 261 12.98 -22.66 -8.78
N VAL A 262 12.65 -23.93 -8.58
CA VAL A 262 12.87 -24.67 -7.31
C VAL A 262 14.34 -24.65 -6.85
N ALA A 263 15.28 -24.51 -7.79
CA ALA A 263 16.72 -24.48 -7.50
C ALA A 263 17.19 -23.15 -6.88
N TYR A 264 16.37 -22.10 -6.92
CA TYR A 264 16.74 -20.74 -6.50
C TYR A 264 16.01 -20.33 -5.22
N SER A 265 16.59 -19.37 -4.50
CA SER A 265 15.99 -18.86 -3.28
C SER A 265 14.93 -17.79 -3.58
N LEU A 266 13.86 -17.78 -2.79
CA LEU A 266 12.83 -16.74 -2.78
C LEU A 266 12.74 -16.15 -1.38
N ALA A 267 12.77 -14.82 -1.26
CA ALA A 267 12.68 -14.13 0.01
C ALA A 267 11.69 -12.94 -0.04
N LEU A 268 11.09 -12.65 1.10
CA LEU A 268 10.29 -11.45 1.34
C LEU A 268 10.99 -10.64 2.44
N LEU A 269 11.37 -9.41 2.13
CA LEU A 269 12.10 -8.52 3.01
C LEU A 269 11.31 -7.23 3.27
N ASN A 270 10.88 -7.07 4.50
CA ASN A 270 10.36 -5.81 5.04
C ASN A 270 10.51 -5.85 6.58
N ASN A 271 10.31 -4.73 7.29
CA ASN A 271 10.54 -4.69 8.74
C ASN A 271 9.52 -5.55 9.52
N VAL A 272 8.37 -5.86 8.92
CA VAL A 272 7.19 -6.46 9.57
C VAL A 272 6.70 -7.74 8.87
N SER A 273 7.60 -8.48 8.20
CA SER A 273 7.22 -9.43 7.13
C SER A 273 6.46 -10.64 7.66
N TYR A 274 6.90 -11.12 8.82
CA TYR A 274 6.17 -12.12 9.60
C TYR A 274 4.73 -11.70 9.91
N ASN A 275 4.51 -10.50 10.44
CA ASN A 275 3.17 -10.03 10.82
C ASN A 275 2.25 -9.88 9.61
N VAL A 276 2.75 -9.35 8.49
CA VAL A 276 1.99 -9.22 7.24
C VAL A 276 1.48 -10.59 6.78
N VAL A 277 2.35 -11.60 6.76
CA VAL A 277 1.99 -12.95 6.34
C VAL A 277 1.04 -13.61 7.34
N GLU A 278 1.23 -13.39 8.64
CA GLU A 278 0.37 -13.97 9.67
C GLU A 278 -1.03 -13.37 9.66
N PHE A 279 -1.16 -12.06 9.45
CA PHE A 279 -2.45 -11.42 9.26
C PHE A 279 -3.14 -11.91 7.98
N ALA A 280 -2.41 -12.04 6.87
CA ALA A 280 -2.96 -12.58 5.62
C ALA A 280 -3.50 -14.01 5.81
N LYS A 281 -2.81 -14.86 6.58
CA LYS A 281 -3.31 -16.21 6.93
C LYS A 281 -4.59 -16.19 7.73
N SER A 282 -4.79 -15.17 8.58
CA SER A 282 -5.96 -15.05 9.46
C SER A 282 -7.20 -14.43 8.78
N GLN A 283 -7.04 -13.77 7.64
CA GLN A 283 -8.07 -12.98 6.96
C GLN A 283 -8.54 -13.62 5.63
N ILE A 284 -8.53 -14.95 5.54
CA ILE A 284 -8.90 -15.68 4.31
C ILE A 284 -10.36 -15.39 3.88
N GLU A 285 -11.24 -15.06 4.82
CA GLU A 285 -12.64 -14.70 4.54
C GLU A 285 -12.78 -13.37 3.77
N TRP A 286 -11.73 -12.56 3.72
CA TRP A 286 -11.68 -11.30 2.95
C TRP A 286 -11.15 -11.47 1.53
N MET A 287 -10.75 -12.69 1.17
CA MET A 287 -10.08 -13.01 -0.07
C MET A 287 -11.03 -13.63 -1.10
N SER A 288 -10.50 -13.98 -2.27
CA SER A 288 -11.30 -14.52 -3.37
C SER A 288 -11.98 -15.84 -3.02
N ASP A 289 -13.16 -16.09 -3.60
CA ASP A 289 -13.89 -17.34 -3.37
C ASP A 289 -13.07 -18.58 -3.77
N LYS A 290 -12.11 -18.40 -4.70
CA LYS A 290 -11.22 -19.46 -5.13
C LYS A 290 -10.25 -19.85 -4.00
N LEU A 291 -9.68 -18.87 -3.30
CA LEU A 291 -8.82 -19.11 -2.15
C LEU A 291 -9.61 -19.69 -0.98
N MET A 292 -10.80 -19.15 -0.72
CA MET A 292 -11.68 -19.64 0.34
C MET A 292 -12.04 -21.11 0.14
N LYS A 293 -12.50 -21.50 -1.07
CA LYS A 293 -12.78 -22.90 -1.41
C LYS A 293 -11.56 -23.81 -1.31
N SER A 294 -10.39 -23.32 -1.71
CA SER A 294 -9.14 -24.08 -1.58
C SER A 294 -8.77 -24.34 -0.12
N PHE A 295 -9.03 -23.37 0.75
CA PHE A 295 -8.79 -23.49 2.19
C PHE A 295 -9.77 -24.45 2.85
N GLU A 296 -11.07 -24.34 2.57
CA GLU A 296 -12.12 -25.22 3.10
C GLU A 296 -11.93 -26.68 2.67
N GLY A 297 -11.63 -26.92 1.39
CA GLY A 297 -11.50 -28.26 0.84
C GLY A 297 -10.21 -28.99 1.23
N ALA A 298 -9.06 -28.32 1.12
CA ALA A 298 -7.75 -28.95 1.32
C ALA A 298 -7.12 -28.67 2.70
N ARG A 299 -7.75 -27.84 3.54
CA ARG A 299 -7.17 -27.30 4.80
C ARG A 299 -5.78 -26.69 4.62
N ASN A 300 -5.49 -26.21 3.41
CA ASN A 300 -4.21 -25.63 3.06
C ASN A 300 -4.34 -24.11 2.98
N ASN A 301 -3.67 -23.39 3.89
CA ASN A 301 -3.68 -21.94 3.89
C ASN A 301 -2.80 -21.40 2.73
N PRO A 302 -3.34 -20.56 1.82
CA PRO A 302 -2.59 -20.08 0.65
C PRO A 302 -1.42 -19.14 0.99
N PHE A 303 -1.34 -18.63 2.22
CA PHE A 303 -0.26 -17.80 2.75
C PHE A 303 0.65 -18.56 3.71
N HIS A 304 0.46 -19.88 3.86
CA HIS A 304 1.44 -20.75 4.48
C HIS A 304 2.52 -21.12 3.47
N PHE A 305 3.49 -20.20 3.31
CA PHE A 305 4.58 -20.34 2.36
C PHE A 305 5.60 -21.38 2.81
N LYS A 306 6.04 -22.21 1.87
CA LYS A 306 7.09 -23.22 2.06
C LYS A 306 8.40 -22.83 1.38
N HIS A 307 8.33 -22.02 0.32
CA HIS A 307 9.50 -21.63 -0.45
C HIS A 307 9.95 -20.18 -0.16
N VAL A 308 9.02 -19.29 0.19
CA VAL A 308 9.35 -17.91 0.58
C VAL A 308 10.00 -17.87 1.96
N LYS A 309 11.23 -17.35 2.04
CA LYS A 309 11.91 -17.04 3.30
C LYS A 309 11.59 -15.61 3.74
N LEU A 310 10.97 -15.48 4.92
CA LEU A 310 10.69 -14.17 5.51
C LEU A 310 11.98 -13.63 6.16
N CYS A 311 12.33 -12.39 5.86
CA CYS A 311 13.49 -11.69 6.39
C CYS A 311 13.06 -10.32 6.95
N HIS A 312 13.69 -9.91 8.05
CA HIS A 312 13.47 -8.62 8.72
C HIS A 312 14.70 -7.71 8.70
N SER A 313 15.83 -8.20 8.19
CA SER A 313 17.06 -7.44 8.09
C SER A 313 17.92 -7.91 6.92
N LEU A 314 18.83 -7.04 6.48
CA LEU A 314 19.86 -7.39 5.50
C LEU A 314 20.77 -8.53 6.00
N ALA A 315 21.00 -8.63 7.31
CA ALA A 315 21.79 -9.70 7.91
C ALA A 315 21.13 -11.07 7.73
N GLU A 316 19.81 -11.16 7.89
CA GLU A 316 19.06 -12.39 7.60
C GLU A 316 19.06 -12.71 6.11
N LEU A 317 18.84 -11.70 5.25
CA LEU A 317 18.86 -11.87 3.80
C LEU A 317 20.22 -12.36 3.28
N SER A 318 21.31 -11.92 3.89
CA SER A 318 22.67 -12.34 3.51
C SER A 318 22.89 -13.85 3.65
N LYS A 319 22.17 -14.50 4.59
CA LYS A 319 22.23 -15.96 4.82
C LYS A 319 21.41 -16.76 3.79
N VAL A 320 20.58 -16.09 2.99
CA VAL A 320 19.84 -16.73 1.90
C VAL A 320 20.81 -16.99 0.73
N PRO A 321 20.89 -18.21 0.17
CA PRO A 321 21.80 -18.49 -0.95
C PRO A 321 21.47 -17.68 -2.21
N SER A 322 22.49 -17.19 -2.91
CA SER A 322 22.38 -16.62 -4.26
C SER A 322 22.53 -17.70 -5.34
N PRO A 323 21.95 -17.51 -6.54
CA PRO A 323 21.10 -16.39 -6.92
C PRO A 323 19.70 -16.47 -6.29
N LYS A 324 19.09 -15.31 -6.01
CA LYS A 324 17.83 -15.21 -5.27
C LYS A 324 16.90 -14.13 -5.83
N VAL A 325 15.61 -14.32 -5.60
CA VAL A 325 14.57 -13.30 -5.82
C VAL A 325 14.15 -12.74 -4.48
N VAL A 326 14.11 -11.41 -4.36
CA VAL A 326 13.71 -10.72 -3.13
C VAL A 326 12.57 -9.77 -3.44
N LEU A 327 11.39 -10.05 -2.89
CA LEU A 327 10.32 -9.07 -2.80
C LEU A 327 10.66 -8.13 -1.64
N VAL A 328 10.71 -6.83 -1.90
CA VAL A 328 11.14 -5.84 -0.92
C VAL A 328 10.14 -4.70 -0.84
N SER A 329 9.80 -4.26 0.38
CA SER A 329 8.88 -3.13 0.61
C SER A 329 9.43 -1.80 0.11
N THR A 330 8.64 -0.71 0.20
CA THR A 330 8.95 0.64 -0.29
C THR A 330 9.19 0.69 -1.80
N PRO A 331 8.11 0.62 -2.62
CA PRO A 331 8.22 0.46 -4.08
C PRO A 331 8.85 1.67 -4.79
N ASP A 332 8.82 2.85 -4.16
CA ASP A 332 9.43 4.10 -4.62
C ASP A 332 10.96 4.11 -4.55
N MET A 333 11.56 3.20 -3.76
CA MET A 333 12.99 3.14 -3.47
C MET A 333 13.58 4.42 -2.86
N GLU A 334 12.76 5.21 -2.16
CA GLU A 334 13.19 6.40 -1.44
C GLU A 334 13.72 6.09 -0.04
N CYS A 335 13.23 5.04 0.60
CA CYS A 335 13.70 4.58 1.91
C CYS A 335 13.68 3.05 2.02
N GLY A 336 14.11 2.53 3.17
CA GLY A 336 14.01 1.11 3.50
C GLY A 336 14.90 0.18 2.66
N PHE A 337 14.63 -1.12 2.77
CA PHE A 337 15.52 -2.13 2.19
C PHE A 337 15.56 -2.12 0.67
N SER A 338 14.54 -1.61 -0.02
CA SER A 338 14.54 -1.54 -1.49
C SER A 338 15.63 -0.60 -1.99
N ARG A 339 15.80 0.56 -1.34
CA ARG A 339 16.87 1.51 -1.63
C ARG A 339 18.25 0.92 -1.33
N ASP A 340 18.41 0.25 -0.18
CA ASP A 340 19.66 -0.40 0.21
C ASP A 340 20.07 -1.50 -0.77
N LEU A 341 19.13 -2.35 -1.18
CA LEU A 341 19.39 -3.42 -2.14
C LEU A 341 19.58 -2.88 -3.55
N PHE A 342 18.81 -1.86 -3.96
CA PHE A 342 19.04 -1.16 -5.22
C PHE A 342 20.48 -0.68 -5.29
N PHE A 343 20.96 0.02 -4.27
CA PHE A 343 22.33 0.50 -4.19
C PHE A 343 23.37 -0.62 -4.30
N GLN A 344 23.14 -1.75 -3.63
CA GLN A 344 24.06 -2.90 -3.69
C GLN A 344 24.06 -3.62 -5.04
N TRP A 345 22.94 -3.63 -5.76
CA TRP A 345 22.73 -4.54 -6.90
C TRP A 345 22.73 -3.84 -8.27
N CYS A 346 22.45 -2.55 -8.32
CA CYS A 346 22.30 -1.78 -9.57
C CYS A 346 23.56 -1.77 -10.45
N SER A 347 24.77 -1.77 -9.86
CA SER A 347 26.02 -1.75 -10.63
C SER A 347 26.40 -3.08 -11.28
N SER A 348 25.71 -4.19 -10.94
CA SER A 348 25.97 -5.48 -11.56
C SER A 348 24.99 -5.73 -12.71
N PRO A 349 25.47 -5.88 -13.96
CA PRO A 349 24.60 -6.08 -15.13
C PRO A 349 23.92 -7.46 -15.13
N GLU A 350 24.34 -8.38 -14.26
CA GLU A 350 23.71 -9.68 -14.09
C GLU A 350 22.40 -9.59 -13.31
N ASN A 351 22.26 -8.58 -12.43
CA ASN A 351 21.08 -8.40 -11.59
C ASN A 351 19.92 -7.77 -12.37
N SER A 352 18.70 -7.94 -11.86
CA SER A 352 17.50 -7.32 -12.42
C SER A 352 16.69 -6.64 -11.33
N ILE A 353 16.20 -5.44 -11.63
CA ILE A 353 15.33 -4.66 -10.75
C ILE A 353 13.97 -4.56 -11.43
N ILE A 354 12.94 -5.06 -10.76
CA ILE A 354 11.58 -5.12 -11.25
C ILE A 354 10.73 -4.18 -10.40
N ILE A 355 10.26 -3.11 -11.02
CA ILE A 355 9.38 -2.13 -10.40
C ILE A 355 7.93 -2.54 -10.72
N THR A 356 7.10 -2.74 -9.69
CA THR A 356 5.74 -3.26 -9.88
C THR A 356 4.66 -2.19 -9.84
N ASN A 357 4.98 -1.01 -9.32
CA ASN A 357 4.06 0.08 -9.11
C ASN A 357 4.60 1.36 -9.72
N ARG A 358 3.69 2.23 -10.13
CA ARG A 358 4.00 3.59 -10.54
C ARG A 358 3.89 4.48 -9.28
N THR A 359 4.99 5.09 -8.85
CA THR A 359 5.11 5.89 -7.60
C THR A 359 5.13 7.39 -7.89
N SER A 360 5.02 8.29 -6.91
CA SER A 360 4.89 9.72 -7.20
C SER A 360 6.04 10.32 -8.04
N PRO A 361 5.75 11.34 -8.87
CA PRO A 361 6.77 12.17 -9.52
C PRO A 361 7.85 12.64 -8.54
N GLY A 362 9.12 12.54 -8.94
CA GLY A 362 10.27 12.92 -8.10
C GLY A 362 10.89 11.77 -7.30
N THR A 363 10.29 10.57 -7.30
CA THR A 363 10.89 9.37 -6.70
C THR A 363 11.87 8.66 -7.65
N LEU A 364 12.83 7.93 -7.09
CA LEU A 364 13.81 7.13 -7.82
C LEU A 364 13.14 6.09 -8.72
N ALA A 365 12.15 5.35 -8.20
CA ALA A 365 11.41 4.38 -9.01
C ALA A 365 10.69 5.05 -10.19
N ARG A 366 10.12 6.24 -10.01
CA ARG A 366 9.48 6.98 -11.10
C ARG A 366 10.49 7.41 -12.17
N ASP A 367 11.61 7.97 -11.75
CA ASP A 367 12.72 8.37 -12.64
C ASP A 367 13.21 7.17 -13.48
N LEU A 368 13.35 5.99 -12.87
CA LEU A 368 13.73 4.75 -13.57
C LEU A 368 12.66 4.27 -14.57
N ILE A 369 11.38 4.40 -14.25
CA ILE A 369 10.28 4.04 -15.15
C ILE A 369 10.26 4.95 -16.40
N GLU A 370 10.44 6.26 -16.21
CA GLU A 370 10.24 7.26 -17.28
C GLU A 370 11.47 7.44 -18.16
N LEU A 371 12.66 7.54 -17.56
CA LEU A 371 13.88 7.86 -18.29
C LEU A 371 14.71 6.62 -18.63
N GLY A 372 14.69 5.59 -17.76
CA GLY A 372 15.35 4.31 -17.97
C GLY A 372 16.82 4.39 -18.46
N GLY A 373 17.30 3.31 -19.09
CA GLY A 373 18.54 3.27 -19.85
C GLY A 373 19.85 3.17 -19.06
N ASN A 374 20.96 3.00 -19.78
CA ASN A 374 22.32 3.02 -19.22
C ASN A 374 22.72 4.48 -18.95
N ARG A 375 22.45 4.97 -17.75
CA ARG A 375 22.80 6.32 -17.33
C ARG A 375 23.31 6.33 -15.90
N THR A 376 24.16 7.30 -15.62
CA THR A 376 24.68 7.50 -14.27
C THR A 376 23.68 8.24 -13.40
N LEU A 377 23.36 7.67 -12.24
CA LEU A 377 22.48 8.28 -11.24
C LEU A 377 23.32 8.76 -10.06
N THR A 378 22.99 9.95 -9.53
CA THR A 378 23.58 10.43 -8.27
C THR A 378 22.60 10.17 -7.16
N LEU A 379 22.89 9.17 -6.33
CA LEU A 379 22.07 8.85 -5.16
C LEU A 379 22.72 9.37 -3.89
N GLN A 380 21.89 9.97 -3.03
CA GLN A 380 22.28 10.29 -1.67
C GLN A 380 22.07 9.04 -0.81
N VAL A 381 23.14 8.56 -0.20
CA VAL A 381 23.11 7.44 0.75
C VAL A 381 23.04 8.01 2.15
N LYS A 382 22.00 7.63 2.88
CA LYS A 382 21.79 8.00 4.29
C LYS A 382 21.91 6.72 5.12
N LYS A 383 22.83 6.72 6.09
CA LYS A 383 23.00 5.57 6.99
C LYS A 383 23.26 6.04 8.41
N ARG A 384 22.53 5.45 9.35
CA ARG A 384 22.76 5.65 10.79
C ARG A 384 23.94 4.80 11.25
N VAL A 385 24.98 5.44 11.78
CA VAL A 385 26.18 4.76 12.28
C VAL A 385 26.30 5.03 13.79
N ARG A 386 26.56 3.96 14.55
CA ARG A 386 26.81 4.05 15.99
C ARG A 386 28.23 4.55 16.21
N LEU A 387 28.40 5.67 16.90
CA LEU A 387 29.72 6.12 17.34
C LEU A 387 30.11 5.39 18.63
N GLU A 388 31.38 5.00 18.74
CA GLU A 388 31.95 4.51 19.99
C GLU A 388 32.02 5.67 21.00
N GLY A 389 31.03 5.77 21.90
CA GLY A 389 31.07 6.73 23.02
C GLY A 389 29.83 7.60 23.28
N GLU A 390 28.61 7.09 23.04
CA GLU A 390 27.31 7.76 23.33
C GLU A 390 26.80 8.71 22.25
N GLY A 391 26.50 8.16 21.07
CA GLY A 391 25.68 8.83 20.06
C GLY A 391 25.53 8.00 18.78
N GLN A 392 24.39 8.15 18.09
CA GLN A 392 24.25 7.76 16.68
C GLN A 392 24.39 9.03 15.83
N THR A 393 25.04 8.93 14.67
CA THR A 393 25.17 10.06 13.73
C THR A 393 24.83 9.59 12.32
N LEU A 394 24.22 10.48 11.54
CA LEU A 394 23.90 10.25 10.13
C LEU A 394 25.13 10.53 9.26
N GLN A 395 25.53 9.55 8.45
CA GLN A 395 26.53 9.76 7.40
C GLN A 395 25.82 10.01 6.07
N TYR A 396 26.25 11.07 5.38
CA TYR A 396 25.80 11.41 4.04
C TYR A 396 26.93 11.19 3.05
N CYS A 397 26.68 10.41 2.01
CA CYS A 397 27.61 10.27 0.89
C CYS A 397 26.83 10.37 -0.42
N GLN A 398 27.32 11.17 -1.37
CA GLN A 398 26.84 11.18 -2.75
C GLN A 398 27.73 10.26 -3.56
N ILE A 399 27.14 9.23 -4.16
CA ILE A 399 27.88 8.23 -4.92
C ILE A 399 27.31 8.19 -6.34
N PRO A 400 28.12 8.46 -7.37
CA PRO A 400 27.71 8.22 -8.75
C PRO A 400 27.63 6.71 -8.98
N ILE A 401 26.50 6.26 -9.52
CA ILE A 401 26.25 4.86 -9.85
C ILE A 401 26.16 4.77 -11.37
N HIS A 402 27.03 3.96 -11.99
CA HIS A 402 27.11 3.76 -13.44
C HIS A 402 26.16 2.72 -13.98
#